data_AF-A0A920JDU6-F1
#
_entry.id   AF-A0A920JDU6-F1
#
_cell.length_a   1.000
_cell.length_b   1.000
_cell.length_c   1.000
_cell.angle_alpha   90.00
_cell.angle_beta   90.00
_cell.angle_gamma   90.00
#
_symmetry.space_group_name_H-M   'P 1'
#
loop_
_entity.id
_entity.type
_entity.pdbx_description
1 polymer ?
#
loop_
_entity_poly.entity_id
_entity_poly.type
_entity_poly.pdbx_seq_one_letter_code
_entity_poly.pdbx_strand_id
1 'polypeptide(L)'
;MLDSGSPWVVAHRGDSRFCPENTMSAFRSAMEKGAEMIECDIHLSRDRIPVVIHDSSLGRTTNGSGNIVERDFKELSQLDCGSWFSEQFSGEKFPKLEQLLEEVSGKILLNLEIKSKAVESEEKTTEWNPRFVKWSMHLVLRSRCSSPVSIIPV
;
A
#
# COMPACT_ATOMS: atom_id res chain seq x y z
N MET A 1 -6.72 15.74 13.80
CA MET A 1 -8.07 15.77 14.39
C MET A 1 -8.80 14.54 13.89
N LEU A 2 -9.48 13.79 14.75
CA LEU A 2 -10.27 12.59 14.41
C LEU A 2 -11.75 12.78 14.79
N ASP A 3 -12.25 14.02 14.73
CA ASP A 3 -13.62 14.31 15.14
C ASP A 3 -14.25 15.36 14.22
N SER A 4 -14.91 14.89 13.17
CA SER A 4 -15.66 15.71 12.20
C SER A 4 -17.17 15.49 12.31
N GLY A 5 -17.64 14.68 13.26
CA GLY A 5 -19.05 14.30 13.41
C GLY A 5 -19.66 13.54 12.22
N SER A 6 -18.89 13.26 11.17
CA SER A 6 -19.29 12.52 9.97
C SER A 6 -18.42 11.28 9.78
N PRO A 7 -18.96 10.18 9.21
CA PRO A 7 -18.16 9.00 8.92
C PRO A 7 -17.10 9.34 7.87
N TRP A 8 -15.93 8.73 8.03
CA TRP A 8 -14.83 8.90 7.09
C TRP A 8 -15.10 8.14 5.79
N VAL A 9 -14.82 8.79 4.66
CA VAL A 9 -14.86 8.17 3.34
C VAL A 9 -13.48 7.60 3.00
N VAL A 10 -13.37 6.28 3.10
CA VAL A 10 -12.14 5.53 2.82
C VAL A 10 -12.26 4.83 1.46
N ALA A 11 -11.33 5.11 0.56
CA ALA A 11 -11.22 4.46 -0.73
C ALA A 11 -10.51 3.10 -0.59
N HIS A 12 -11.29 2.03 -0.45
CA HIS A 12 -10.81 0.65 -0.29
C HIS A 12 -10.07 0.18 -1.55
N ARG A 13 -8.76 -0.07 -1.41
CA ARG A 13 -7.81 -0.37 -2.48
C ARG A 13 -7.72 0.73 -3.56
N GLY A 14 -7.91 1.98 -3.15
CA GLY A 14 -8.13 3.13 -4.04
C GLY A 14 -9.55 3.18 -4.60
N ASP A 15 -9.74 3.84 -5.75
CA ASP A 15 -11.04 3.87 -6.44
C ASP A 15 -11.30 2.57 -7.23
N SER A 16 -11.29 1.45 -6.51
CA SER A 16 -11.35 0.08 -7.04
C SER A 16 -12.63 -0.25 -7.81
N ARG A 17 -13.65 0.61 -7.72
CA ARG A 17 -14.87 0.49 -8.52
C ARG A 17 -14.66 0.91 -9.98
N PHE A 18 -13.75 1.84 -10.25
CA PHE A 18 -13.56 2.42 -11.59
C PHE A 18 -12.13 2.28 -12.12
N CYS A 19 -11.21 1.81 -11.28
CA CYS A 19 -9.81 1.56 -11.60
C CYS A 19 -9.38 0.19 -11.06
N PRO A 20 -8.34 -0.45 -11.63
CA PRO A 20 -7.80 -1.69 -11.09
C PRO A 20 -7.33 -1.48 -9.65
N GLU A 21 -7.81 -2.31 -8.74
CA GLU A 21 -7.51 -2.20 -7.30
C GLU A 21 -6.00 -2.20 -7.01
N ASN A 22 -5.58 -1.47 -5.97
CA ASN A 22 -4.18 -1.40 -5.53
C ASN A 22 -3.21 -0.97 -6.64
N THR A 23 -3.58 0.03 -7.44
CA THR A 23 -2.75 0.60 -8.51
C THR A 23 -2.62 2.11 -8.39
N MET A 24 -1.61 2.71 -9.03
CA MET A 24 -1.43 4.16 -9.01
C MET A 24 -2.62 4.88 -9.66
N SER A 25 -3.21 4.30 -10.70
CA SER A 25 -4.45 4.79 -11.31
C SER A 25 -5.61 4.85 -10.31
N ALA A 26 -5.83 3.79 -9.51
CA ALA A 26 -6.88 3.78 -8.49
C ALA A 26 -6.63 4.80 -7.36
N PHE A 27 -5.38 4.98 -6.94
CA PHE A 27 -5.04 5.94 -5.89
C PHE A 27 -5.18 7.39 -6.36
N ARG A 28 -4.76 7.70 -7.59
CA ARG A 28 -4.95 9.03 -8.19
C ARG A 28 -6.43 9.37 -8.34
N SER A 29 -7.22 8.43 -8.86
CA SER A 29 -8.67 8.66 -9.02
C SER A 29 -9.38 8.85 -7.67
N ALA A 30 -8.99 8.13 -6.62
CA ALA A 30 -9.53 8.33 -5.28
C ALA A 30 -9.26 9.74 -4.73
N MET A 31 -8.04 10.25 -4.91
CA MET A 31 -7.69 11.63 -4.52
C MET A 31 -8.46 12.66 -5.33
N GLU A 32 -8.57 12.47 -6.66
CA GLU A 32 -9.34 13.35 -7.54
C GLU A 32 -10.83 13.42 -7.18
N LYS A 33 -11.39 12.30 -6.71
CA LYS A 33 -12.79 12.22 -6.25
C LYS A 33 -13.00 12.70 -4.81
N GLY A 34 -11.95 13.15 -4.13
CA GLY A 34 -12.03 13.75 -2.80
C GLY A 34 -12.19 12.74 -1.65
N ALA A 35 -11.65 11.52 -1.79
CA ALA A 35 -11.57 10.61 -0.66
C ALA A 35 -10.75 11.22 0.49
N GLU A 36 -11.13 10.95 1.74
CA GLU A 36 -10.41 11.44 2.92
C GLU A 36 -9.21 10.56 3.26
N MET A 37 -9.31 9.28 2.90
CA MET A 37 -8.29 8.27 3.13
C MET A 37 -8.30 7.24 1.99
N ILE A 38 -7.13 6.68 1.69
CA ILE A 38 -6.97 5.49 0.86
C ILE A 38 -6.58 4.33 1.77
N GLU A 39 -7.22 3.18 1.57
CA GLU A 39 -6.75 1.91 2.10
C GLU A 39 -5.99 1.16 0.99
N CYS A 40 -4.93 0.46 1.37
CA CYS A 40 -4.21 -0.44 0.47
C CYS A 40 -3.58 -1.63 1.19
N ASP A 41 -3.42 -2.72 0.45
CA ASP A 41 -2.91 -3.99 0.96
C ASP A 41 -1.41 -4.17 0.69
N ILE A 42 -0.66 -4.63 1.69
CA ILE A 42 0.80 -4.77 1.62
C ILE A 42 1.26 -6.23 1.74
N HIS A 43 2.07 -6.66 0.79
CA HIS A 43 2.89 -7.88 0.84
C HIS A 43 4.38 -7.56 0.71
N LEU A 44 5.23 -8.57 0.89
CA LEU A 44 6.66 -8.50 0.60
C LEU A 44 7.01 -9.42 -0.56
N SER A 45 7.81 -8.91 -1.49
CA SER A 45 8.50 -9.72 -2.52
C SER A 45 9.58 -10.61 -1.89
N ARG A 46 10.17 -11.51 -2.69
CA ARG A 46 11.29 -12.37 -2.27
C ARG A 46 12.49 -11.57 -1.77
N ASP A 47 12.81 -10.48 -2.44
CA ASP A 47 13.87 -9.52 -2.06
C ASP A 47 13.41 -8.51 -1.00
N ARG A 48 12.31 -8.80 -0.29
CA ARG A 48 11.79 -8.07 0.88
C ARG A 48 11.40 -6.61 0.57
N ILE A 49 11.01 -6.33 -0.67
CA ILE A 49 10.49 -5.03 -1.07
C ILE A 49 8.97 -5.01 -0.79
N PRO A 50 8.45 -4.00 -0.06
CA PRO A 50 7.01 -3.84 0.13
C PRO A 50 6.29 -3.48 -1.17
N VAL A 51 5.31 -4.30 -1.52
CA VAL A 51 4.52 -4.18 -2.74
C VAL A 51 3.04 -4.09 -2.39
N VAL A 52 2.28 -3.40 -3.25
CA VAL A 52 0.87 -3.08 -3.01
C VAL A 52 -0.01 -4.01 -3.82
N ILE A 53 -0.68 -4.96 -3.16
CA ILE A 53 -1.55 -5.98 -3.76
C ILE A 53 -2.30 -6.74 -2.66
N HIS A 54 -3.53 -7.20 -2.95
CA HIS A 54 -4.33 -7.92 -1.97
C HIS A 54 -3.94 -9.39 -1.81
N ASP A 55 -3.94 -10.13 -2.91
CA ASP A 55 -3.76 -11.58 -2.92
C ASP A 55 -2.29 -11.92 -2.75
N SER A 56 -1.98 -13.07 -2.13
CA SER A 56 -0.60 -13.56 -2.11
C SER A 56 -0.14 -14.15 -3.46
N SER A 57 -1.10 -14.44 -4.34
CA SER A 57 -0.88 -14.99 -5.68
C SER A 57 -1.16 -13.95 -6.75
N LEU A 58 -0.50 -14.08 -7.90
CA LEU A 58 -0.51 -13.06 -8.96
C LEU A 58 -1.71 -13.15 -9.91
N GLY A 59 -2.40 -14.29 -9.96
CA GLY A 59 -3.28 -14.63 -11.08
C GLY A 59 -4.61 -13.87 -11.17
N ARG A 60 -5.07 -13.19 -10.11
CA ARG A 60 -6.36 -12.48 -10.14
C ARG A 60 -6.24 -11.08 -10.73
N THR A 61 -5.20 -10.33 -10.35
CA THR A 61 -5.07 -8.89 -10.63
C THR A 61 -3.83 -8.55 -11.45
N THR A 62 -3.17 -9.56 -12.03
CA THR A 62 -2.03 -9.33 -12.92
C THR A 62 -2.04 -10.34 -14.07
N ASN A 63 -1.19 -10.14 -15.07
CA ASN A 63 -0.90 -11.14 -16.11
C ASN A 63 0.14 -12.21 -15.68
N GLY A 64 0.54 -12.23 -14.41
CA GLY A 64 1.50 -13.17 -13.85
C GLY A 64 0.86 -14.42 -13.21
N SER A 65 1.72 -15.32 -12.73
CA SER A 65 1.31 -16.52 -11.99
C SER A 65 2.31 -16.87 -10.87
N GLY A 66 1.86 -17.69 -9.92
CA GLY A 66 2.63 -18.04 -8.73
C GLY A 66 2.42 -17.07 -7.57
N ASN A 67 3.29 -17.16 -6.55
CA ASN A 67 3.21 -16.35 -5.33
C ASN A 67 4.18 -15.16 -5.34
N ILE A 68 3.77 -14.06 -4.70
CA ILE A 68 4.59 -12.83 -4.59
C ILE A 68 5.92 -13.12 -3.86
N VAL A 69 5.87 -13.93 -2.79
CA VAL A 69 7.03 -14.25 -1.94
C VAL A 69 8.12 -15.04 -2.65
N GLU A 70 7.85 -15.53 -3.87
CA GLU A 70 8.79 -16.31 -4.69
C GLU A 70 9.50 -15.46 -5.76
N ARG A 71 9.13 -14.19 -5.91
CA ARG A 71 9.58 -13.30 -6.99
C ARG A 71 10.31 -12.08 -6.45
N ASP A 72 11.40 -11.69 -7.10
CA ASP A 72 12.02 -10.39 -6.82
C ASP A 72 11.15 -9.28 -7.38
N PHE A 73 11.22 -8.08 -6.80
CA PHE A 73 10.47 -6.94 -7.31
C PHE A 73 10.79 -6.64 -8.78
N LYS A 74 12.03 -6.87 -9.22
CA LYS A 74 12.42 -6.67 -10.62
C LYS A 74 11.53 -7.48 -11.57
N GLU A 75 11.16 -8.71 -11.20
CA GLU A 75 10.24 -9.55 -11.98
C GLU A 75 8.80 -9.01 -11.88
N LEU A 76 8.34 -8.71 -10.66
CA LEU A 76 6.99 -8.18 -10.41
C LEU A 76 6.70 -6.89 -11.18
N SER A 77 7.69 -5.99 -11.25
CA SER A 77 7.59 -4.70 -11.94
C SER A 77 7.32 -4.80 -13.45
N GLN A 78 7.55 -5.97 -14.05
CA GLN A 78 7.29 -6.21 -15.47
C GLN A 78 5.84 -6.62 -15.75
N LEU A 79 5.09 -6.99 -14.71
CA LEU A 79 3.71 -7.44 -14.84
C LEU A 79 2.77 -6.28 -15.17
N ASP A 80 1.72 -6.61 -15.91
CA ASP A 80 0.57 -5.75 -16.15
C ASP A 80 -0.45 -6.01 -15.04
N CYS A 81 -0.80 -4.96 -14.30
CA CYS A 81 -1.71 -4.99 -13.15
C CYS A 81 -3.07 -4.33 -13.45
N GLY A 82 -3.35 -3.98 -14.72
CA GLY A 82 -4.53 -3.19 -15.09
C GLY A 82 -5.38 -3.81 -16.20
N SER A 83 -4.78 -4.55 -17.14
CA SER A 83 -5.50 -5.16 -18.28
C SER A 83 -6.62 -6.11 -17.87
N TRP A 84 -6.54 -6.73 -16.68
CA TRP A 84 -7.60 -7.60 -16.15
C TRP A 84 -8.88 -6.83 -15.79
N PHE A 85 -8.77 -5.53 -15.49
CA PHE A 85 -9.89 -4.68 -15.13
C PHE A 85 -10.54 -4.12 -16.40
N SER A 86 -9.74 -3.51 -17.28
CA SER A 86 -10.14 -3.14 -18.64
C SER A 86 -8.93 -2.76 -19.49
N GLU A 87 -9.09 -2.79 -20.82
CA GLU A 87 -8.03 -2.48 -21.78
C GLU A 87 -7.46 -1.06 -21.62
N GLN A 88 -8.26 -0.10 -21.14
CA GLN A 88 -7.81 1.27 -20.92
C GLN A 88 -6.71 1.40 -19.85
N PHE A 89 -6.57 0.40 -18.97
CA PHE A 89 -5.52 0.33 -17.95
C PHE A 89 -4.39 -0.63 -18.34
N SER A 90 -4.29 -0.99 -19.63
CA SER A 90 -3.21 -1.84 -20.10
C SER A 90 -1.85 -1.19 -19.82
N GLY A 91 -0.92 -2.00 -19.29
CA GLY A 91 0.41 -1.56 -18.91
C GLY A 91 0.53 -0.92 -17.52
N GLU A 92 -0.56 -0.83 -16.74
CA GLU A 92 -0.51 -0.40 -15.34
C GLU A 92 0.53 -1.25 -14.57
N LYS A 93 1.42 -0.59 -13.83
CA LYS A 93 2.59 -1.23 -13.23
C LYS A 93 2.31 -1.72 -11.82
N PHE A 94 3.00 -2.78 -11.43
CA PHE A 94 3.01 -3.30 -10.07
C PHE A 94 3.58 -2.24 -9.09
N PRO A 95 2.79 -1.73 -8.13
CA PRO A 95 3.26 -0.63 -7.30
C PRO A 95 4.16 -1.10 -6.15
N LYS A 96 5.24 -0.36 -5.91
CA LYS A 96 5.91 -0.36 -4.60
C LYS A 96 5.17 0.54 -3.63
N LEU A 97 5.23 0.20 -2.34
CA LEU A 97 4.77 1.10 -1.28
C LEU A 97 5.51 2.45 -1.31
N GLU A 98 6.82 2.46 -1.59
CA GLU A 98 7.61 3.69 -1.69
C GLU A 98 7.03 4.67 -2.71
N GLN A 99 6.65 4.19 -3.90
CA GLN A 99 6.06 5.01 -4.95
C GLN A 99 4.69 5.56 -4.54
N LEU A 100 3.88 4.75 -3.85
CA LEU A 100 2.62 5.20 -3.28
C LEU A 100 2.83 6.29 -2.23
N LEU A 101 3.76 6.09 -1.30
CA LEU A 101 4.07 7.07 -0.25
C LEU A 101 4.54 8.41 -0.84
N GLU A 102 5.38 8.39 -1.87
CA GLU A 102 5.79 9.59 -2.61
C GLU A 102 4.60 10.30 -3.26
N GLU A 103 3.69 9.55 -3.89
CA GLU A 103 2.51 10.09 -4.54
C GLU A 103 1.54 10.75 -3.56
N VAL A 104 1.30 10.15 -2.39
CA VAL A 104 0.26 10.61 -1.46
C VAL A 104 0.76 11.55 -0.36
N SER A 105 2.07 11.70 -0.21
CA SER A 105 2.67 12.47 0.90
C SER A 105 2.12 13.90 0.96
N GLY A 106 1.49 14.23 2.08
CA GLY A 106 0.87 15.54 2.31
C GLY A 106 -0.43 15.81 1.55
N LYS A 107 -0.95 14.83 0.80
CA LYS A 107 -2.18 14.95 -0.01
C LYS A 107 -3.39 14.25 0.63
N ILE A 108 -3.20 13.03 1.15
CA ILE A 108 -4.29 12.19 1.67
C ILE A 108 -3.79 11.27 2.78
N LEU A 109 -4.67 10.79 3.66
CA LEU A 109 -4.34 9.80 4.67
C LEU A 109 -4.28 8.39 4.06
N LEU A 110 -3.41 7.55 4.63
CA LEU A 110 -3.26 6.16 4.23
C LEU A 110 -3.57 5.21 5.38
N ASN A 111 -4.32 4.16 5.07
CA ASN A 111 -4.47 2.96 5.87
C ASN A 111 -3.75 1.80 5.19
N LEU A 112 -2.70 1.28 5.82
CA LEU A 112 -1.93 0.15 5.28
C LEU A 112 -2.38 -1.15 5.94
N GLU A 113 -3.04 -2.02 5.18
CA GLU A 113 -3.33 -3.38 5.63
C GLU A 113 -2.11 -4.29 5.38
N ILE A 114 -1.37 -4.62 6.43
CA ILE A 114 -0.26 -5.58 6.33
C ILE A 114 -0.85 -7.00 6.31
N LYS A 115 -0.71 -7.69 5.18
CA LYS A 115 -1.25 -9.05 5.03
C LYS A 115 -0.45 -10.05 5.87
N SER A 116 -1.13 -11.05 6.41
CA SER A 116 -0.51 -12.05 7.29
C SER A 116 0.68 -12.78 6.67
N LYS A 117 0.65 -13.04 5.36
CA LYS A 117 1.76 -13.65 4.61
C LYS A 117 2.96 -12.73 4.39
N ALA A 118 2.82 -11.44 4.68
CA ALA A 118 3.93 -10.47 4.70
C ALA A 118 4.73 -10.52 6.02
N VAL A 119 4.23 -11.22 7.04
CA VAL A 119 4.86 -11.36 8.36
C VAL A 119 5.53 -12.73 8.43
N GLU A 120 6.82 -12.75 8.77
CA GLU A 120 7.54 -13.99 9.08
C GLU A 120 7.19 -14.43 10.51
N SER A 121 7.15 -15.75 10.77
CA SER A 121 7.04 -16.25 12.14
C SER A 121 8.30 -15.91 12.93
N GLU A 122 8.15 -15.61 14.22
CA GLU A 122 9.21 -15.20 15.17
C GLU A 122 10.41 -16.17 15.28
N GLU A 123 10.34 -17.36 14.68
CA GLU A 123 11.32 -18.43 14.85
C GLU A 123 12.62 -18.27 14.01
N LYS A 124 12.77 -17.21 13.20
CA LYS A 124 13.94 -17.04 12.31
C LYS A 124 14.80 -15.79 12.52
N THR A 125 14.49 -14.92 13.47
CA THR A 125 15.30 -13.71 13.74
C THR A 125 16.40 -13.97 14.76
N THR A 126 17.40 -14.79 14.41
CA THR A 126 18.65 -14.89 15.20
C THR A 126 19.74 -13.93 14.73
N GLU A 127 19.58 -13.30 13.56
CA GLU A 127 20.54 -12.33 13.04
C GLU A 127 19.91 -10.95 12.89
N TRP A 128 20.33 -10.04 13.77
CA TRP A 128 19.90 -8.66 13.81
C TRP A 128 20.46 -7.89 12.60
N ASN A 129 19.60 -7.52 11.64
CA ASN A 129 20.00 -6.70 10.49
C ASN A 129 19.72 -5.22 10.75
N PRO A 130 20.74 -4.36 10.94
CA PRO A 130 20.57 -2.94 11.26
C PRO A 130 19.86 -2.12 10.18
N ARG A 131 19.71 -2.64 8.94
CA ARG A 131 18.92 -1.96 7.90
C ARG A 131 17.40 -1.95 8.19
N PHE A 132 16.91 -2.88 9.00
CA PHE A 132 15.48 -2.99 9.32
C PHE A 132 15.02 -2.01 10.42
N VAL A 133 15.91 -1.57 11.31
CA VAL A 133 15.56 -0.71 12.47
C VAL A 133 15.24 0.74 12.06
N LYS A 134 15.42 1.12 10.78
CA LYS A 134 15.09 2.47 10.31
C LYS A 134 13.59 2.65 9.95
N TRP A 135 12.82 1.57 9.88
CA TRP A 135 11.39 1.61 9.50
C TRP A 135 10.42 1.28 10.63
N SER A 136 10.91 0.69 11.72
CA SER A 136 10.14 0.51 12.93
C SER A 136 10.07 1.85 13.67
N MET A 137 8.86 2.39 13.84
CA MET A 137 8.52 3.51 14.73
C MET A 137 8.56 4.92 14.11
N HIS A 138 7.67 5.16 13.13
CA HIS A 138 6.80 6.37 13.04
C HIS A 138 5.93 6.27 11.78
N LEU A 139 4.78 5.59 11.88
CA LEU A 139 3.76 5.66 10.83
C LEU A 139 2.46 6.25 11.39
N VAL A 140 2.57 7.50 11.83
CA VAL A 140 1.51 8.51 11.67
C VAL A 140 2.23 9.70 11.04
N LEU A 141 2.20 9.79 9.71
CA LEU A 141 2.74 10.95 8.99
C LEU A 141 1.83 12.16 9.27
N ARG A 142 2.03 12.83 10.40
CA ARG A 142 1.53 14.20 10.60
C ARG A 142 2.43 15.13 9.79
N SER A 143 1.86 15.71 8.73
CA SER A 143 2.39 16.92 8.13
C SER A 143 2.58 17.97 9.24
N ARG A 144 3.73 18.63 9.23
CA ARG A 144 4.14 19.62 10.23
C ARG A 144 3.09 20.75 10.29
N CYS A 145 2.34 20.80 11.39
CA CYS A 145 1.71 22.02 11.86
C CYS A 145 2.11 22.18 13.34
N SER A 146 2.77 23.29 13.63
CA SER A 146 3.44 23.60 14.89
C SER A 146 2.45 23.96 16.00
N SER A 147 1.84 22.96 16.63
CA SER A 147 1.14 23.13 17.91
C SER A 147 1.25 21.84 18.74
N PRO A 148 1.65 21.92 20.03
CA PRO A 148 1.80 20.74 20.87
C PRO A 148 0.43 20.13 21.19
N VAL A 149 0.27 18.82 20.94
CA VAL A 149 -0.93 18.07 21.35
C VAL A 149 -0.52 17.11 22.47
N SER A 150 -1.04 17.35 23.67
CA SER A 150 -0.93 16.46 24.82
C SER A 150 -1.78 15.20 24.59
N ILE A 151 -1.21 14.03 24.85
CA ILE A 151 -1.91 12.74 24.81
C ILE A 151 -2.47 12.49 26.22
N ILE A 152 -3.80 12.40 26.34
CA ILE A 152 -4.48 11.91 27.54
C ILE A 152 -4.87 10.45 27.25
N PRO A 153 -4.49 9.48 28.08
CA PRO A 153 -4.86 8.09 27.89
C PRO A 153 -6.34 7.89 28.22
N VAL A 154 -7.04 7.16 27.36
CA VAL A 154 -8.28 6.45 27.69
C VAL A 154 -8.00 4.96 27.64
#